data_AF-A0A923VAI9-F1
#
_entry.id   AF-A0A923VAI9-F1
#
_cell.length_a   1.000
_cell.length_b   1.000
_cell.length_c   1.000
_cell.angle_alpha   90.00
_cell.angle_beta   90.00
_cell.angle_gamma   90.00
#
_symmetry.space_group_name_H-M   'P 1'
#
loop_
_entity.id
_entity.type
_entity.pdbx_description
1 polymer ?
#
loop_
_entity_poly.entity_id
_entity_poly.type
_entity_poly.pdbx_seq_one_letter_code
_entity_poly.pdbx_strand_id
1 'polypeptide(L)'
;MKFLALAVLLCSQMLFANQKAILVNASPNAQFYRDLILKVRQSGEFTLPIPGAQSSLTYSFDFDQPVFPETLMGDIHDSFNPIYFFRSFWDKILFKDGSYLLINGEKLPLTCLFVSGQDNRFSDKKLLSPLLPEFVLKVYLVANDFSCQGPVKPGWPATGGREENWDTYLYYEIKDPTIMLPMDAKLRYRWNEYSLVLVDRGSK
;
A
#
# COMPACT_ATOMS: atom_id res chain seq x y z
N MET A 1 -46.99 6.30 40.96
CA MET A 1 -46.59 5.21 40.05
C MET A 1 -46.62 5.56 38.56
N LYS A 2 -47.49 6.45 38.06
CA LYS A 2 -47.54 6.81 36.62
C LYS A 2 -46.30 7.55 36.07
N PHE A 3 -45.59 8.31 36.90
CA PHE A 3 -44.40 9.07 36.46
C PHE A 3 -43.14 8.21 36.27
N LEU A 4 -43.03 7.05 36.93
CA LEU A 4 -41.86 6.18 36.79
C LEU A 4 -41.85 5.44 35.44
N ALA A 5 -43.03 5.09 34.92
CA ALA A 5 -43.17 4.38 33.65
C ALA A 5 -42.82 5.25 32.43
N LEU A 6 -43.07 6.56 32.50
CA LEU A 6 -42.78 7.49 31.41
C LEU A 6 -41.28 7.77 31.26
N ALA A 7 -40.55 7.85 32.38
CA ALA A 7 -39.11 8.08 32.39
C ALA A 7 -38.32 6.89 31.82
N VAL A 8 -38.76 5.65 32.08
CA VAL A 8 -38.13 4.44 31.52
C VAL A 8 -38.37 4.33 30.02
N LEU A 9 -39.53 4.77 29.52
CA LEU A 9 -39.84 4.77 28.09
C LEU A 9 -39.04 5.82 27.31
N LEU A 10 -38.79 7.01 27.89
CA LEU A 10 -37.95 8.03 27.26
C LEU A 10 -36.46 7.66 27.29
N CYS A 11 -35.97 7.02 28.36
CA CYS A 11 -34.58 6.59 28.46
C CYS A 11 -34.27 5.45 27.46
N SER A 12 -35.22 4.53 27.22
CA SER A 12 -35.04 3.47 26.24
C SER A 12 -35.00 4.01 24.80
N GLN A 13 -35.84 5.00 24.45
CA GLN A 13 -35.79 5.62 23.12
C GLN A 13 -34.49 6.40 22.86
N MET A 14 -33.89 7.03 23.88
CA MET A 14 -32.57 7.65 23.73
C MET A 14 -31.44 6.62 23.58
N LEU A 15 -31.54 5.46 24.22
CA LEU A 15 -30.58 4.36 24.06
C LEU A 15 -30.67 3.71 22.66
N PHE A 16 -31.87 3.59 22.07
CA PHE A 16 -32.04 3.08 20.71
C PHE A 16 -31.68 4.09 19.61
N ALA A 17 -31.83 5.40 19.87
CA ALA A 17 -31.38 6.44 18.94
C ALA A 17 -29.85 6.52 18.85
N ASN A 18 -29.14 6.30 19.97
CA ASN A 18 -27.68 6.30 20.00
C ASN A 18 -27.06 5.03 19.39
N GLN A 19 -27.75 3.89 19.40
CA GLN A 19 -27.21 2.67 18.76
C GLN A 19 -27.25 2.70 17.23
N LYS A 20 -28.19 3.43 16.62
CA LYS A 20 -28.20 3.63 15.15
C LYS A 20 -27.17 4.65 14.66
N ALA A 21 -26.66 5.51 15.54
CA ALA A 21 -25.64 6.50 15.20
C ALA A 21 -24.20 5.94 15.20
N ILE A 22 -23.98 4.72 15.71
CA ILE A 22 -22.63 4.12 15.86
C ILE A 22 -22.26 3.22 14.65
N LEU A 23 -23.19 2.97 13.72
CA LEU A 23 -22.99 2.10 12.55
C LEU A 23 -22.81 2.84 11.22
N VAL A 24 -22.43 4.11 11.27
CA VAL A 24 -21.85 4.83 10.11
C VAL A 24 -20.56 5.50 10.58
N ASN A 25 -19.56 4.68 10.93
CA ASN A 25 -18.18 5.17 10.85
C ASN A 25 -18.00 5.66 9.42
N ALA A 26 -17.80 6.96 9.25
CA ALA A 26 -17.59 7.57 7.94
C ALA A 26 -16.54 6.73 7.21
N SER A 27 -16.92 6.18 6.06
CA SER A 27 -16.03 5.40 5.21
C SER A 27 -14.73 6.20 5.00
N PRO A 28 -13.54 5.59 5.08
CA PRO A 28 -12.29 6.34 5.00
C PRO A 28 -12.22 7.18 3.73
N ASN A 29 -11.75 8.42 3.85
CA ASN A 29 -11.65 9.32 2.69
C ASN A 29 -10.27 9.20 2.01
N ALA A 30 -10.07 9.96 0.92
CA ALA A 30 -8.80 9.95 0.18
C ALA A 30 -7.59 10.31 1.06
N GLN A 31 -7.77 11.24 2.01
CA GLN A 31 -6.71 11.66 2.93
C GLN A 31 -6.29 10.53 3.87
N PHE A 32 -7.23 9.74 4.39
CA PHE A 32 -6.91 8.57 5.22
C PHE A 32 -5.95 7.62 4.49
N TYR A 33 -6.21 7.32 3.22
CA TYR A 33 -5.35 6.43 2.44
C TYR A 33 -4.00 7.08 2.11
N ARG A 34 -3.95 8.39 1.86
CA ARG A 34 -2.70 9.14 1.71
C ARG A 34 -1.84 9.03 2.98
N ASP A 35 -2.44 9.27 4.14
CA ASP A 35 -1.76 9.18 5.44
C ASP A 35 -1.27 7.75 5.73
N LEU A 36 -2.03 6.74 5.30
CA LEU A 36 -1.63 5.34 5.39
C LEU A 36 -0.42 5.04 4.49
N ILE A 37 -0.44 5.51 3.24
CA ILE A 37 0.65 5.34 2.28
C ILE A 37 1.95 6.00 2.79
N LEU A 38 1.84 7.16 3.43
CA LEU A 38 3.00 7.85 4.01
C LEU A 38 3.64 7.11 5.19
N LYS A 39 2.99 6.06 5.72
CA LYS A 39 3.58 5.15 6.72
C LYS A 39 4.39 4.01 6.12
N VAL A 40 4.43 3.88 4.80
CA VAL A 40 5.30 2.91 4.13
C VAL A 40 6.73 3.16 4.59
N ARG A 41 7.41 2.08 4.99
CA ARG A 41 8.76 2.14 5.54
C ARG A 41 9.71 2.76 4.52
N GLN A 42 10.45 3.79 4.94
CA GLN A 42 11.33 4.57 4.08
C GLN A 42 12.69 3.93 3.82
N SER A 43 13.07 2.93 4.63
CA SER A 43 14.30 2.17 4.43
C SER A 43 14.15 0.73 4.88
N GLY A 44 14.88 -0.18 4.27
CA GLY A 44 14.83 -1.58 4.63
C GLY A 44 15.82 -2.43 3.85
N GLU A 45 16.01 -3.65 4.33
CA GLU A 45 16.88 -4.65 3.71
C GLU A 45 16.08 -5.91 3.40
N PHE A 46 16.28 -6.43 2.21
CA PHE A 46 15.78 -7.71 1.76
C PHE A 46 16.94 -8.63 1.40
N THR A 47 16.76 -9.93 1.55
CA THR A 47 17.68 -10.96 1.07
C THR A 47 17.07 -11.77 -0.05
N LEU A 48 17.91 -12.15 -1.01
CA LEU A 48 17.57 -13.13 -2.03
C LEU A 48 17.88 -14.52 -1.45
N PRO A 49 16.88 -15.42 -1.30
CA PRO A 49 17.09 -16.75 -0.74
C PRO A 49 17.70 -17.70 -1.78
N ILE A 50 18.96 -17.46 -2.16
CA ILE A 50 19.70 -18.32 -3.09
C ILE A 50 20.57 -19.31 -2.29
N PRO A 51 20.45 -20.63 -2.52
CA PRO A 51 21.33 -21.60 -1.86
C PRO A 51 22.81 -21.31 -2.16
N GLY A 52 23.62 -21.14 -1.10
CA GLY A 52 25.08 -20.97 -1.22
C GLY A 52 25.56 -19.55 -1.56
N ALA A 53 24.67 -18.57 -1.73
CA ALA A 53 25.04 -17.17 -1.93
C ALA A 53 24.20 -16.24 -1.06
N GLN A 54 24.84 -15.26 -0.42
CA GLN A 54 24.12 -14.17 0.24
C GLN A 54 24.17 -12.94 -0.66
N SER A 55 23.00 -12.55 -1.17
CA SER A 55 22.80 -11.25 -1.81
C SER A 55 21.72 -10.52 -1.05
N SER A 56 22.02 -9.29 -0.66
CA SER A 56 21.06 -8.39 -0.04
C SER A 56 20.82 -7.17 -0.91
N LEU A 57 19.64 -6.61 -0.72
CA LEU A 57 19.15 -5.43 -1.39
C LEU A 57 18.65 -4.47 -0.33
N THR A 58 19.17 -3.25 -0.33
CA THR A 58 18.81 -2.22 0.63
C THR A 58 18.17 -1.06 -0.11
N TYR A 59 17.09 -0.50 0.42
CA TYR A 59 16.52 0.73 -0.12
C TYR A 59 16.50 1.82 0.95
N SER A 60 16.51 3.07 0.50
CA SER A 60 16.29 4.25 1.33
C SER A 60 15.68 5.35 0.46
N PHE A 61 14.61 5.98 0.92
CA PHE A 61 13.98 7.07 0.20
C PHE A 61 13.34 8.08 1.15
N ASP A 62 13.12 9.29 0.63
CA ASP A 62 12.31 10.31 1.26
C ASP A 62 11.18 10.72 0.32
N PHE A 63 9.98 10.91 0.87
CA PHE A 63 8.85 11.40 0.10
C PHE A 63 9.06 12.87 -0.31
N ASP A 64 8.69 13.17 -1.55
CA ASP A 64 8.52 14.51 -2.08
C ASP A 64 7.02 14.77 -2.33
N GLN A 65 6.66 15.46 -3.41
CA GLN A 65 5.29 15.81 -3.72
C GLN A 65 4.47 14.65 -4.32
N PRO A 66 3.20 14.50 -3.93
CA PRO A 66 2.30 13.56 -4.57
C PRO A 66 1.99 14.01 -6.01
N VAL A 67 1.86 13.06 -6.92
CA VAL A 67 1.52 13.34 -8.32
C VAL A 67 0.03 13.64 -8.47
N PHE A 68 -0.82 12.98 -7.70
CA PHE A 68 -2.24 13.28 -7.64
C PHE A 68 -2.54 14.19 -6.45
N PRO A 69 -3.40 15.22 -6.60
CA PRO A 69 -3.80 16.07 -5.48
C PRO A 69 -4.36 15.27 -4.31
N GLU A 70 -5.20 14.28 -4.61
CA GLU A 70 -5.79 13.34 -3.65
C GLU A 70 -5.60 11.90 -4.14
N THR A 71 -5.63 10.94 -3.21
CA THR A 71 -5.66 9.52 -3.52
C THR A 71 -6.86 9.20 -4.40
N LEU A 72 -6.64 8.54 -5.54
CA LEU A 72 -7.71 8.09 -6.41
C LEU A 72 -8.43 6.92 -5.75
N MET A 73 -9.76 6.93 -5.73
CA MET A 73 -10.56 5.87 -5.12
C MET A 73 -11.68 5.42 -6.06
N GLY A 74 -12.03 4.14 -5.99
CA GLY A 74 -13.17 3.57 -6.69
C GLY A 74 -13.87 2.52 -5.83
N ASP A 75 -15.19 2.63 -5.74
CA ASP A 75 -16.03 1.72 -4.96
C ASP A 75 -16.88 0.85 -5.88
N ILE A 76 -16.86 -0.45 -5.64
CA ILE A 76 -17.76 -1.42 -6.25
C ILE A 76 -18.75 -1.86 -5.19
N HIS A 77 -19.98 -1.34 -5.27
CA HIS A 77 -21.04 -1.66 -4.33
C HIS A 77 -21.66 -3.03 -4.63
N ASP A 78 -22.08 -3.72 -3.57
CA ASP A 78 -22.94 -4.89 -3.71
C ASP A 78 -24.30 -4.45 -4.27
N SER A 79 -24.72 -5.09 -5.37
CA SER A 79 -26.01 -4.88 -6.02
C SER A 79 -27.22 -5.08 -5.09
N PHE A 80 -27.09 -5.92 -4.05
CA PHE A 80 -28.18 -6.23 -3.13
C PHE A 80 -28.19 -5.36 -1.87
N ASN A 81 -27.04 -4.79 -1.49
CA ASN A 81 -26.93 -3.91 -0.34
C ASN A 81 -25.86 -2.81 -0.58
N PRO A 82 -26.27 -1.57 -0.91
CA PRO A 82 -25.34 -0.50 -1.26
C PRO A 82 -24.45 -0.03 -0.09
N ILE A 83 -24.75 -0.48 1.13
CA ILE A 83 -23.91 -0.21 2.31
C ILE A 83 -22.59 -0.99 2.22
N TYR A 84 -22.60 -2.17 1.59
CA TYR A 84 -21.40 -2.98 1.40
C TYR A 84 -20.72 -2.65 0.07
N PHE A 85 -19.41 -2.51 0.10
CA PHE A 85 -18.61 -2.24 -1.08
C PHE A 85 -17.19 -2.77 -0.95
N PHE A 86 -16.56 -2.98 -2.10
CA PHE A 86 -15.13 -3.20 -2.24
C PHE A 86 -14.51 -1.89 -2.70
N ARG A 87 -13.50 -1.41 -1.97
CA ARG A 87 -12.77 -0.19 -2.36
C ARG A 87 -11.43 -0.54 -2.97
N SER A 88 -11.13 0.08 -4.09
CA SER A 88 -9.78 0.18 -4.64
C SER A 88 -9.28 1.62 -4.54
N PHE A 89 -7.99 1.78 -4.31
CA PHE A 89 -7.37 3.09 -4.24
C PHE A 89 -5.97 3.09 -4.83
N TRP A 90 -5.55 4.22 -5.38
CA TRP A 90 -4.26 4.36 -6.04
C TRP A 90 -3.63 5.70 -5.73
N ASP A 91 -2.31 5.69 -5.62
CA ASP A 91 -1.56 6.91 -5.42
C ASP A 91 -0.17 6.81 -6.02
N LYS A 92 0.43 7.98 -6.21
CA LYS A 92 1.80 8.09 -6.68
C LYS A 92 2.46 9.27 -5.98
N ILE A 93 3.59 9.02 -5.34
CA ILE A 93 4.34 10.03 -4.59
C ILE A 93 5.78 10.02 -5.10
N LEU A 94 6.26 11.19 -5.53
CA LEU A 94 7.64 11.33 -5.97
C LEU A 94 8.61 11.16 -4.80
N PHE A 95 9.85 10.81 -5.11
CA PHE A 95 10.92 10.79 -4.12
C PHE A 95 11.85 11.99 -4.26
N LYS A 96 12.46 12.38 -3.14
CA LYS A 96 13.53 13.38 -3.15
C LYS A 96 14.80 12.82 -3.77
N ASP A 97 15.60 13.72 -4.35
CA ASP A 97 16.95 13.42 -4.81
C ASP A 97 17.77 12.72 -3.72
N GLY A 98 18.55 11.71 -4.13
CA GLY A 98 19.31 10.88 -3.21
C GLY A 98 18.56 9.65 -2.70
N SER A 99 17.28 9.46 -3.02
CA SER A 99 16.56 8.19 -2.81
C SER A 99 17.11 7.09 -3.71
N TYR A 100 17.33 5.88 -3.19
CA TYR A 100 18.00 4.80 -3.93
C TYR A 100 17.58 3.39 -3.53
N LEU A 101 17.87 2.47 -4.45
CA LEU A 101 17.90 1.03 -4.30
C LEU A 101 19.36 0.56 -4.50
N LEU A 102 19.94 -0.08 -3.49
CA LEU A 102 21.31 -0.59 -3.50
C LEU A 102 21.28 -2.08 -3.83
N ILE A 103 21.85 -2.45 -4.97
CA ILE A 103 21.92 -3.84 -5.45
C ILE A 103 23.37 -4.15 -5.80
N ASN A 104 23.98 -5.14 -5.16
CA ASN A 104 25.36 -5.56 -5.43
C ASN A 104 26.38 -4.40 -5.43
N GLY A 105 26.19 -3.41 -4.56
CA GLY A 105 27.07 -2.23 -4.47
C GLY A 105 26.73 -1.08 -5.43
N GLU A 106 25.78 -1.27 -6.35
CA GLU A 106 25.31 -0.22 -7.27
C GLU A 106 24.08 0.51 -6.69
N LYS A 107 24.13 1.84 -6.64
CA LYS A 107 23.00 2.68 -6.23
C LYS A 107 22.16 3.07 -7.45
N LEU A 108 20.96 2.52 -7.52
CA LEU A 108 19.96 2.84 -8.51
C LEU A 108 19.03 3.92 -7.93
N PRO A 109 19.01 5.15 -8.45
CA PRO A 109 18.08 6.17 -7.94
C PRO A 109 16.63 5.73 -8.05
N LEU A 110 15.88 5.95 -6.97
CA LEU A 110 14.44 5.76 -6.94
C LEU A 110 13.75 7.07 -7.37
N THR A 111 12.62 6.94 -8.05
CA THR A 111 11.92 8.04 -8.70
C THR A 111 10.57 8.34 -8.06
N CYS A 112 9.85 7.31 -7.67
CA CYS A 112 8.56 7.42 -7.01
C CYS A 112 8.21 6.16 -6.21
N LEU A 113 7.22 6.31 -5.36
CA LEU A 113 6.36 5.25 -4.86
C LEU A 113 5.08 5.23 -5.71
N PHE A 114 4.75 4.07 -6.27
CA PHE A 114 3.44 3.79 -6.82
C PHE A 114 2.71 2.78 -5.93
N VAL A 115 1.44 3.05 -5.65
CA VAL A 115 0.61 2.20 -4.80
C VAL A 115 -0.69 1.84 -5.50
N SER A 116 -1.05 0.56 -5.37
CA SER A 116 -2.38 0.04 -5.69
C SER A 116 -2.91 -0.70 -4.47
N GLY A 117 -3.96 -0.17 -3.86
CA GLY A 117 -4.57 -0.72 -2.66
C GLY A 117 -5.98 -1.25 -2.90
N GLN A 118 -6.38 -2.19 -2.05
CA GLN A 118 -7.73 -2.70 -1.95
C GLN A 118 -8.12 -2.82 -0.47
N ASP A 119 -9.27 -2.27 -0.11
CA ASP A 119 -9.82 -2.26 1.24
C ASP A 119 -11.22 -2.88 1.23
N ASN A 120 -11.28 -4.15 1.63
CA ASN A 120 -12.47 -4.98 1.62
C ASN A 120 -13.12 -5.08 3.00
N ARG A 121 -12.63 -4.32 3.99
CA ARG A 121 -13.20 -4.35 5.36
C ARG A 121 -14.65 -3.92 5.41
N PHE A 122 -15.11 -3.18 4.39
CA PHE A 122 -16.49 -2.69 4.22
C PHE A 122 -17.38 -3.59 3.37
N SER A 123 -16.88 -4.73 2.89
CA SER A 123 -17.68 -5.69 2.14
C SER A 123 -18.46 -6.62 3.08
N ASP A 124 -19.50 -7.29 2.55
CA ASP A 124 -20.25 -8.28 3.31
C ASP A 124 -19.33 -9.46 3.67
N LYS A 125 -19.10 -9.66 4.96
CA LYS A 125 -18.27 -10.76 5.50
C LYS A 125 -18.79 -12.14 5.10
N LYS A 126 -20.06 -12.27 4.75
CA LYS A 126 -20.64 -13.52 4.24
C LYS A 126 -20.31 -13.76 2.76
N LEU A 127 -20.03 -12.71 1.99
CA LEU A 127 -19.68 -12.78 0.57
C LEU A 127 -18.16 -12.79 0.34
N LEU A 128 -17.37 -12.40 1.34
CA LEU A 128 -15.92 -12.48 1.31
C LEU A 128 -15.44 -13.94 1.24
N SER A 129 -14.85 -14.29 0.10
CA SER A 129 -14.08 -15.53 -0.01
C SER A 129 -12.88 -15.48 0.96
N PRO A 130 -12.52 -16.59 1.63
CA PRO A 130 -11.30 -16.68 2.43
C PRO A 130 -10.02 -16.38 1.63
N LEU A 131 -10.08 -16.43 0.30
CA LEU A 131 -8.99 -16.13 -0.60
C LEU A 131 -8.80 -14.62 -0.86
N LEU A 132 -9.79 -13.79 -0.50
CA LEU A 132 -9.73 -12.35 -0.67
C LEU A 132 -9.26 -11.71 0.65
N PRO A 133 -8.10 -11.01 0.66
CA PRO A 133 -7.65 -10.35 1.86
C PRO A 133 -8.60 -9.21 2.24
N GLU A 134 -8.76 -8.96 3.54
CA GLU A 134 -9.55 -7.82 4.02
C GLU A 134 -8.93 -6.49 3.62
N PHE A 135 -7.60 -6.46 3.50
CA PHE A 135 -6.84 -5.31 3.08
C PHE A 135 -5.58 -5.78 2.35
N VAL A 136 -5.21 -5.10 1.28
CA VAL A 136 -3.91 -5.27 0.63
C VAL A 136 -3.44 -3.94 0.05
N LEU A 137 -2.21 -3.57 0.34
CA LEU A 137 -1.50 -2.44 -0.25
C LEU A 137 -0.34 -2.99 -1.07
N LYS A 138 -0.41 -2.87 -2.39
CA LYS A 138 0.70 -3.21 -3.28
C LYS A 138 1.59 -1.99 -3.43
N VAL A 139 2.84 -2.10 -3.01
CA VAL A 139 3.82 -1.03 -3.02
C VAL A 139 4.88 -1.32 -4.08
N TYR A 140 5.15 -0.32 -4.92
CA TYR A 140 6.18 -0.35 -5.95
C TYR A 140 7.14 0.81 -5.71
N LEU A 141 8.38 0.51 -5.31
CA LEU A 141 9.45 1.50 -5.26
C LEU A 141 10.16 1.48 -6.62
N VAL A 142 9.92 2.51 -7.43
CA VAL A 142 10.29 2.52 -8.85
C VAL A 142 11.62 3.22 -9.05
N ALA A 143 12.59 2.53 -9.67
CA ALA A 143 13.87 3.11 -10.08
C ALA A 143 13.86 3.57 -11.55
N ASN A 144 13.18 2.84 -12.42
CA ASN A 144 13.05 3.16 -13.84
C ASN A 144 11.83 2.41 -14.41
N ASP A 145 10.70 3.09 -14.59
CA ASP A 145 9.48 2.52 -15.18
C ASP A 145 8.62 3.65 -15.77
N PHE A 146 7.88 3.32 -16.82
CA PHE A 146 6.80 4.13 -17.39
C PHE A 146 5.80 4.60 -16.34
N SER A 147 5.56 3.75 -15.34
CA SER A 147 4.65 4.03 -14.25
C SER A 147 4.92 5.37 -13.56
N CYS A 148 6.14 5.93 -13.56
CA CYS A 148 6.42 7.21 -12.88
C CYS A 148 7.08 8.33 -13.67
N GLN A 149 7.83 8.03 -14.74
CA GLN A 149 8.54 9.08 -15.50
C GLN A 149 8.00 9.30 -16.92
N GLY A 150 6.96 8.58 -17.35
CA GLY A 150 6.59 8.55 -18.77
C GLY A 150 7.58 7.70 -19.57
N PRO A 151 7.78 7.91 -20.89
CA PRO A 151 8.56 7.00 -21.73
C PRO A 151 9.93 6.71 -21.11
N VAL A 152 10.23 5.42 -20.97
CA VAL A 152 11.43 4.91 -20.31
C VAL A 152 12.67 5.57 -20.91
N LYS A 153 13.58 6.08 -20.07
CA LYS A 153 14.84 6.67 -20.55
C LYS A 153 15.70 5.56 -21.17
N PRO A 154 15.95 5.59 -22.49
CA PRO A 154 16.85 4.63 -23.11
C PRO A 154 18.27 4.86 -22.58
N GLY A 155 18.99 3.79 -22.24
CA GLY A 155 20.41 3.87 -21.84
C GLY A 155 20.66 3.99 -20.33
N TRP A 156 19.70 3.59 -19.51
CA TRP A 156 19.80 3.64 -18.05
C TRP A 156 19.80 2.24 -17.41
N PRO A 157 20.69 1.94 -16.43
CA PRO A 157 21.80 2.78 -15.95
C PRO A 157 22.89 2.98 -17.02
N ALA A 158 23.74 4.00 -16.86
CA ALA A 158 24.79 4.37 -17.82
C ALA A 158 25.83 3.25 -18.07
N THR A 159 25.87 2.24 -17.20
CA THR A 159 26.68 1.02 -17.32
C THR A 159 26.03 -0.05 -18.22
N GLY A 160 24.78 0.17 -18.64
CA GLY A 160 24.06 -0.69 -19.58
C GLY A 160 24.68 -0.59 -20.96
N GLY A 161 25.25 -1.69 -21.46
CA GLY A 161 25.88 -1.75 -22.77
C GLY A 161 24.93 -1.55 -23.97
N ARG A 162 23.64 -1.29 -23.74
CA ARG A 162 22.59 -1.05 -24.74
C ARG A 162 21.52 -0.10 -24.19
N GLU A 163 20.98 0.74 -25.06
CA GLU A 163 19.77 1.53 -24.77
C GLU A 163 18.56 0.60 -24.75
N GLU A 164 18.09 0.24 -23.57
CA GLU A 164 16.93 -0.65 -23.42
C GLU A 164 15.94 -0.08 -22.38
N ASN A 165 14.65 -0.31 -22.63
CA ASN A 165 13.58 0.08 -21.73
C ASN A 165 13.42 -0.99 -20.65
N TRP A 166 14.04 -0.79 -19.49
CA TRP A 166 14.01 -1.76 -18.39
C TRP A 166 13.17 -1.29 -17.22
N ASP A 167 12.18 -2.09 -16.85
CA ASP A 167 11.44 -1.89 -15.60
C ASP A 167 12.30 -2.36 -14.44
N THR A 168 12.66 -1.44 -13.55
CA THR A 168 13.30 -1.78 -12.28
C THR A 168 12.50 -1.23 -11.13
N TYR A 169 11.98 -2.13 -10.30
CA TYR A 169 11.26 -1.78 -9.10
C TYR A 169 11.40 -2.85 -8.02
N LEU A 170 11.30 -2.41 -6.77
CA LEU A 170 11.06 -3.27 -5.63
C LEU A 170 9.56 -3.30 -5.35
N TYR A 171 8.98 -4.49 -5.42
CA TYR A 171 7.58 -4.77 -5.12
C TYR A 171 7.45 -5.44 -3.77
N TYR A 172 6.42 -5.08 -3.01
CA TYR A 172 5.93 -5.88 -1.88
C TYR A 172 4.48 -5.55 -1.58
N GLU A 173 3.82 -6.46 -0.88
CA GLU A 173 2.47 -6.29 -0.37
C GLU A 173 2.48 -5.96 1.11
N ILE A 174 1.51 -5.18 1.57
CA ILE A 174 1.20 -5.02 2.98
C ILE A 174 -0.24 -5.46 3.17
N LYS A 175 -0.46 -6.51 3.95
CA LYS A 175 -1.80 -7.07 4.20
C LYS A 175 -2.42 -6.59 5.50
N ASP A 176 -1.62 -6.01 6.39
CA ASP A 176 -2.07 -5.39 7.65
C ASP A 176 -1.65 -3.90 7.68
N PRO A 177 -2.60 -2.95 7.58
CA PRO A 177 -2.31 -1.52 7.56
C PRO A 177 -1.86 -0.97 8.92
N THR A 178 -1.90 -1.77 9.99
CA THR A 178 -1.54 -1.35 11.35
C THR A 178 -0.03 -1.44 11.57
N ILE A 179 0.58 -2.53 11.12
CA ILE A 179 2.02 -2.81 11.29
C ILE A 179 2.85 -2.40 10.08
N MET A 180 2.22 -2.21 8.91
CA MET A 180 2.88 -1.80 7.67
C MET A 180 4.07 -2.70 7.27
N LEU A 181 3.99 -3.99 7.59
CA LEU A 181 5.06 -4.95 7.36
C LEU A 181 5.03 -5.44 5.90
N PRO A 182 6.15 -5.33 5.14
CA PRO A 182 6.28 -5.92 3.81
C PRO A 182 6.13 -7.45 3.82
N MET A 183 5.33 -7.95 2.90
CA MET A 183 5.07 -9.36 2.61
C MET A 183 5.19 -9.60 1.10
N ASP A 184 5.38 -10.85 0.67
CA ASP A 184 5.38 -11.26 -0.74
C ASP A 184 6.26 -10.37 -1.65
N ALA A 185 7.47 -10.06 -1.17
CA ALA A 185 8.37 -9.12 -1.82
C ALA A 185 9.05 -9.71 -3.06
N LYS A 186 9.23 -8.88 -4.08
CA LYS A 186 9.91 -9.22 -5.33
C LYS A 186 10.75 -8.06 -5.82
N LEU A 187 11.92 -8.37 -6.36
CA LEU A 187 12.69 -7.42 -7.16
C LEU A 187 12.44 -7.74 -8.63
N ARG A 188 11.95 -6.76 -9.38
CA ARG A 188 12.12 -6.77 -10.83
C ARG A 188 13.36 -5.97 -11.16
N TYR A 189 14.36 -6.64 -11.71
CA TYR A 189 15.60 -6.01 -12.16
C TYR A 189 15.79 -6.33 -13.64
N ARG A 190 15.43 -5.35 -14.48
CA ARG A 190 15.37 -5.51 -15.93
C ARG A 190 14.31 -6.58 -16.30
N TRP A 191 14.72 -7.63 -17.01
CA TRP A 191 13.85 -8.73 -17.45
C TRP A 191 13.69 -9.84 -16.41
N ASN A 192 14.41 -9.77 -15.29
CA ASN A 192 14.43 -10.82 -14.29
C ASN A 192 13.60 -10.43 -13.06
N GLU A 193 12.90 -11.40 -12.51
CA GLU A 193 12.19 -11.27 -11.25
C GLU A 193 12.78 -12.21 -10.20
N TYR A 194 13.00 -11.69 -9.01
CA TYR A 194 13.56 -12.42 -7.88
C TYR A 194 12.65 -12.29 -6.68
N SER A 195 12.32 -13.41 -6.04
CA SER A 195 11.64 -13.40 -4.74
C SER A 195 12.58 -12.89 -3.67
N LEU A 196 12.05 -12.07 -2.76
CA LEU A 196 12.80 -11.43 -1.69
C LEU A 196 12.19 -11.76 -0.32
N VAL A 197 13.04 -11.81 0.70
CA VAL A 197 12.62 -11.97 2.09
C VAL A 197 13.08 -10.76 2.89
N LEU A 198 12.18 -10.13 3.64
CA LEU A 198 12.53 -8.98 4.48
C LEU A 198 13.48 -9.43 5.59
N VAL A 199 14.58 -8.71 5.77
CA VAL A 199 15.48 -8.92 6.91
C VAL A 199 14.94 -8.13 8.09
N ASP A 200 14.30 -8.83 9.02
CA ASP A 200 13.95 -8.26 10.32
C ASP A 200 15.11 -8.51 11.30
N ARG A 201 15.83 -7.44 11.64
CA ARG A 201 16.93 -7.52 12.61
C ARG A 201 16.45 -7.33 14.06
N GLY A 202 15.14 -7.15 14.28
CA GLY A 202 14.60 -6.70 15.55
C GLY A 202 15.03 -5.27 15.88
N SER A 203 14.19 -4.52 16.57
CA SER A 203 14.62 -3.26 17.19
C SER A 203 15.67 -3.59 18.26
N LYS A 204 16.89 -3.07 18.11
CA LYS A 204 17.82 -2.95 19.24
C LYS A 204 17.25 -1.98 20.28
#